data_AF-A0AAW7H663-F1
#
_entry.id   AF-A0AAW7H663-F1
#
_cell.length_a   1.000
_cell.length_b   1.000
_cell.length_c   1.000
_cell.angle_alpha   90.00
_cell.angle_beta   90.00
_cell.angle_gamma   90.00
#
_symmetry.space_group_name_H-M   'P 1'
#
loop_
_entity.id
_entity.type
_entity.pdbx_description
1 polymer ?
#
loop_
_entity_poly.entity_id
_entity_poly.type
_entity_poly.pdbx_seq_one_letter_code
_entity_poly.pdbx_strand_id
1 'polypeptide(L)'
;MYKNNDEAIDLEAKRLLDNGIYTDLEKAYSEAEKIITEVRVEFKKRQEKKQFRSRIKSIKRALSDDEFRNNVPYNHRNQWSK
;
A
#
# COMPACT_ATOMS: atom_id res chain seq x y z
N MET A 1 -8.17 3.83 -3.37
CA MET A 1 -8.69 2.68 -4.13
C MET A 1 -10.20 2.78 -4.13
N TYR A 2 -10.84 2.67 -5.29
CA TYR A 2 -12.29 2.53 -5.36
C TYR A 2 -12.71 1.35 -4.49
N LYS A 3 -13.79 1.54 -3.72
CA LYS A 3 -14.29 0.51 -2.80
C LYS A 3 -14.89 -0.67 -3.58
N ASN A 4 -15.47 -0.39 -4.74
CA ASN A 4 -16.10 -1.37 -5.61
C ASN A 4 -15.26 -1.58 -6.89
N ASN A 5 -15.18 -2.83 -7.36
CA ASN A 5 -14.40 -3.16 -8.56
C ASN A 5 -15.08 -2.63 -9.83
N ASP A 6 -16.40 -2.80 -9.90
CA ASP A 6 -17.18 -2.49 -11.08
C ASP A 6 -17.19 -0.98 -11.35
N GLU A 7 -17.31 -0.16 -10.30
CA GLU A 7 -17.17 1.31 -10.40
C GLU A 7 -15.81 1.76 -10.95
N ALA A 8 -14.74 1.03 -10.60
CA ALA A 8 -13.39 1.37 -11.07
C ALA A 8 -13.22 1.05 -12.55
N ILE A 9 -13.80 -0.07 -12.98
CA ILE A 9 -13.81 -0.52 -14.38
C ILE A 9 -14.66 0.44 -15.21
N ASP A 10 -15.87 0.77 -14.75
CA ASP A 10 -16.77 1.73 -15.41
C ASP A 10 -16.10 3.09 -15.64
N LEU A 11 -15.42 3.61 -14.61
CA LEU A 11 -14.76 4.90 -14.71
C LEU A 11 -13.58 4.87 -15.69
N GLU A 12 -12.76 3.82 -15.65
CA GLU A 12 -11.61 3.71 -16.54
C GLU A 12 -12.06 3.43 -17.99
N ALA A 13 -13.09 2.61 -18.19
CA ALA A 13 -13.71 2.38 -19.50
C ALA A 13 -14.27 3.68 -20.08
N LYS A 14 -15.00 4.47 -19.27
CA LYS A 14 -15.49 5.79 -19.69
C LYS A 14 -14.33 6.72 -20.06
N ARG A 15 -13.26 6.75 -19.27
CA ARG A 15 -12.07 7.55 -19.58
C ARG A 15 -11.41 7.12 -20.89
N LEU A 16 -11.34 5.84 -21.18
CA LEU A 16 -10.78 5.30 -22.43
C LEU A 16 -11.61 5.72 -23.66
N LEU A 17 -12.95 5.73 -23.51
CA LEU A 17 -13.87 6.20 -24.56
C LEU A 17 -13.82 7.72 -24.73
N ASP A 18 -13.82 8.48 -23.63
CA ASP A 18 -13.77 9.95 -23.63
C ASP A 18 -12.48 10.48 -24.28
N ASN A 19 -11.35 9.76 -24.11
CA ASN A 19 -10.08 10.08 -24.76
C ASN A 19 -10.02 9.64 -26.23
N GLY A 20 -11.05 8.96 -26.74
CA GLY A 20 -11.10 8.46 -28.11
C GLY A 20 -10.09 7.33 -28.41
N ILE A 21 -9.55 6.68 -27.37
CA ILE A 21 -8.58 5.57 -27.52
C ILE A 21 -9.29 4.34 -28.08
N TYR A 22 -10.50 4.08 -27.60
CA TYR A 22 -11.39 3.06 -28.14
C TYR A 22 -12.70 3.73 -28.57
N THR A 23 -13.22 3.29 -29.70
CA THR A 23 -14.55 3.67 -30.20
C THR A 23 -15.62 2.64 -29.87
N ASP A 24 -15.18 1.42 -29.57
CA ASP A 24 -16.01 0.27 -29.25
C ASP A 24 -16.08 0.08 -27.73
N LEU A 25 -17.32 -0.01 -27.21
CA LEU A 25 -17.61 -0.14 -25.79
C LEU A 25 -16.98 -1.41 -25.22
N GLU A 26 -17.18 -2.57 -25.87
CA GLU A 26 -16.70 -3.85 -25.34
C GLU A 26 -15.17 -3.87 -25.22
N LYS A 27 -14.47 -3.28 -26.20
CA LYS A 27 -13.01 -3.17 -26.18
C LYS A 27 -12.53 -2.24 -25.06
N ALA A 28 -13.21 -1.12 -24.84
CA ALA A 28 -12.87 -0.20 -23.76
C ALA A 28 -13.02 -0.88 -22.38
N TYR A 29 -14.10 -1.62 -22.18
CA TYR A 29 -14.36 -2.36 -20.94
C TYR A 29 -13.35 -3.49 -20.71
N SER A 30 -13.06 -4.30 -21.74
CA SER A 30 -12.06 -5.36 -21.63
C SER A 30 -10.66 -4.83 -21.29
N GLU A 31 -10.29 -3.67 -21.82
CA GLU A 31 -9.00 -3.07 -21.51
C GLU A 31 -8.98 -2.41 -20.11
N ALA A 32 -10.08 -1.77 -19.72
CA ALA A 32 -10.24 -1.24 -18.37
C ALA A 32 -10.10 -2.34 -17.30
N GLU A 33 -10.68 -3.52 -17.52
CA GLU A 33 -10.52 -4.67 -16.64
C GLU A 33 -9.06 -5.10 -16.47
N LYS A 34 -8.30 -5.18 -17.57
CA LYS A 34 -6.86 -5.52 -17.51
C LYS A 34 -6.08 -4.47 -16.73
N ILE A 35 -6.31 -3.19 -17.00
CA ILE A 35 -5.62 -2.09 -16.30
C ILE A 35 -5.90 -2.15 -14.80
N ILE A 36 -7.17 -2.29 -14.41
CA ILE A 36 -7.57 -2.34 -13.00
C ILE A 36 -7.00 -3.57 -12.30
N THR A 37 -6.99 -4.73 -12.96
CA THR A 37 -6.42 -5.96 -12.38
C THR A 37 -4.91 -5.86 -12.19
N GLU A 38 -4.16 -5.32 -13.14
CA GLU A 38 -2.71 -5.10 -13.01
C GLU A 38 -2.37 -4.15 -11.85
N VAL A 39 -3.07 -3.01 -11.76
CA VAL A 39 -2.89 -2.04 -10.68
C VAL A 39 -3.17 -2.69 -9.32
N ARG A 40 -4.17 -3.57 -9.22
CA ARG A 40 -4.48 -4.31 -7.99
C ARG A 40 -3.37 -5.30 -7.61
N VAL A 41 -2.84 -6.03 -8.58
CA VAL A 41 -1.72 -6.96 -8.36
C VAL A 41 -0.50 -6.18 -7.84
N GLU A 42 -0.15 -5.06 -8.47
CA GLU A 42 0.94 -4.21 -7.99
C GLU A 42 0.69 -3.67 -6.59
N PHE A 43 -0.52 -3.18 -6.33
CA PHE A 43 -0.88 -2.63 -5.04
C PHE A 43 -0.75 -3.69 -3.94
N LYS A 44 -1.22 -4.92 -4.19
CA LYS A 44 -1.09 -6.04 -3.25
C LYS A 44 0.38 -6.34 -2.94
N LYS A 45 1.24 -6.42 -3.98
CA LYS A 45 2.70 -6.60 -3.81
C LYS A 45 3.31 -5.48 -2.95
N ARG A 46 2.91 -4.23 -3.17
CA ARG A 46 3.38 -3.07 -2.37
C ARG A 46 2.91 -3.16 -0.91
N GLN A 47 1.67 -3.58 -0.66
CA GLN A 47 1.14 -3.78 0.68
C GLN A 47 1.89 -4.88 1.43
N GLU A 48 2.10 -6.03 0.81
CA GLU A 48 2.87 -7.15 1.40
C GLU A 48 4.29 -6.71 1.77
N LYS A 49 4.97 -5.98 0.89
CA LYS A 49 6.30 -5.42 1.18
C LYS A 49 6.29 -4.44 2.35
N LYS A 50 5.25 -3.61 2.46
CA LYS A 50 5.08 -2.66 3.58
C LYS A 50 4.86 -3.40 4.90
N GLN A 51 3.98 -4.41 4.92
CA GLN A 51 3.72 -5.25 6.09
C GLN A 51 4.96 -6.04 6.52
N PHE A 52 5.71 -6.58 5.57
CA PHE A 52 6.98 -7.26 5.86
C PHE A 52 7.98 -6.30 6.53
N ARG A 53 8.17 -5.11 5.96
CA ARG A 53 9.06 -4.08 6.52
C ARG A 53 8.65 -3.65 7.93
N SER A 54 7.36 -3.45 8.19
CA SER A 54 6.90 -3.08 9.53
C SER A 54 7.16 -4.21 10.53
N ARG A 55 6.92 -5.47 10.15
CA ARG A 55 7.17 -6.64 11.00
C ARG A 55 8.66 -6.77 11.36
N ILE A 56 9.57 -6.65 10.39
CA ILE A 56 11.02 -6.67 10.64
C ILE A 56 11.44 -5.53 11.57
N LYS A 57 10.90 -4.33 11.37
CA LYS A 57 11.17 -3.18 12.25
C LYS A 57 10.72 -3.44 13.69
N SER A 58 9.56 -4.05 13.88
CA SER A 58 9.04 -4.42 15.21
C SER A 58 9.92 -5.47 15.89
N ILE A 59 10.33 -6.52 15.16
CA ILE A 59 11.24 -7.55 15.69
C ILE A 59 12.58 -6.93 16.10
N LYS A 60 13.17 -6.08 15.25
CA LYS A 60 14.43 -5.40 15.55
C LYS A 60 14.31 -4.53 16.81
N ARG A 61 13.18 -3.83 16.99
CA ARG A 61 12.93 -3.04 18.20
C ARG A 61 12.86 -3.91 19.45
N ALA A 62 12.09 -5.01 19.40
CA ALA A 62 11.99 -5.95 20.51
C ALA A 62 13.37 -6.49 20.93
N LEU A 63 14.16 -6.96 19.96
CA LEU A 63 15.53 -7.45 20.22
C LEU A 63 16.47 -6.36 20.74
N SER A 64 16.28 -5.09 20.36
CA SER A 64 17.10 -3.98 20.87
C SER A 64 16.68 -3.48 22.25
N ASP A 65 15.42 -3.68 22.64
CA ASP A 65 14.87 -3.18 23.90
C ASP A 65 15.18 -4.10 25.09
N ASP A 66 15.36 -5.42 24.87
CA ASP A 66 15.42 -6.40 25.96
C ASP A 66 16.74 -6.43 26.76
N GLU A 67 17.91 -6.15 26.18
CA GLU A 67 19.19 -6.37 26.89
C GLU A 67 19.99 -5.11 27.25
N PHE A 68 19.86 -4.00 26.51
CA PHE A 68 20.73 -2.83 26.69
C PHE A 68 20.05 -1.59 27.28
N ARG A 69 18.71 -1.53 27.33
CA ARG A 69 17.99 -0.33 27.81
C ARG A 69 17.59 -0.37 29.27
N ASN A 70 17.35 -1.58 29.80
CA ASN A 70 16.86 -1.79 31.17
C ASN A 70 18.00 -1.88 32.19
N ASN A 71 19.24 -2.15 31.75
CA ASN A 71 20.38 -2.39 32.64
C ASN A 71 21.47 -1.31 32.56
N VAL A 72 21.15 -0.14 31.98
CA VAL A 72 22.04 1.03 32.01
C VAL A 72 21.60 1.91 33.18
N PRO A 73 22.34 1.95 34.30
CA PRO A 73 22.11 2.97 35.32
C PRO A 73 22.34 4.32 34.62
N TYR A 74 21.40 5.27 34.73
CA TYR A 74 21.40 6.59 34.06
C TYR A 74 20.78 6.70 32.65
N ASN A 75 19.77 5.91 32.29
CA ASN A 75 18.97 6.16 31.09
C ASN A 75 18.02 7.38 31.26
N HIS A 76 18.57 8.59 31.12
CA HIS A 76 17.92 9.88 31.39
C HIS A 76 17.04 10.44 30.26
N ARG A 77 16.36 9.60 29.47
CA ARG A 77 15.51 10.09 28.35
C ARG A 77 14.29 10.92 28.77
N ASN A 78 13.88 10.83 30.04
CA ASN A 78 12.74 11.59 30.58
C ASN A 78 13.15 12.76 31.50
N GLN A 79 14.44 13.11 31.58
CA GLN A 79 14.91 14.15 32.51
C GLN A 79 14.92 15.57 31.94
N TRP A 80 14.66 15.74 30.64
CA TRP A 80 14.65 17.05 29.97
C TRP A 80 13.25 17.60 29.73
N SER A 81 12.27 17.18 30.55
CA SER A 81 10.94 17.77 30.59
C SER A 81 10.69 18.36 31.97
N LYS A 82 11.44 19.41 32.31
CA LYS A 82 11.16 20.40 33.34
C LYS A 82 11.92 21.68 33.01
#